data_AF-A0A520DFF7-F1
#
_entry.id   AF-A0A520DFF7-F1
#
_cell.length_a   1.000
_cell.length_b   1.000
_cell.length_c   1.000
_cell.angle_alpha   90.00
_cell.angle_beta   90.00
_cell.angle_gamma   90.00
#
_symmetry.space_group_name_H-M   'P 1'
#
loop_
_entity.id
_entity.type
_entity.pdbx_description
1 polymer ?
#
loop_
_entity_poly.entity_id
_entity_poly.type
_entity_poly.pdbx_seq_one_letter_code
_entity_poly.pdbx_strand_id
1 'polypeptide(L)'
;MGLLRDAWSQIHWFIGITAGSVLVVVGLSGAVLSFRGETREADPYTGALRPHPRGEDFFEFVERLHRWLLLSREDGKPVTGTLAAGLLVLALSGLYLRWPRRPLSWRAWLRLDFGLKGRAFLWNLHAVVGTIALPLYMVSAATGVYWGFDAVRTWVDGAAGEGRGARMQRMDGRAAAAAGTPVAGPDLRRVWSGFVDATAGDWTQVTLRLPARGPGEVEATYLRRDAAHERARNRLYLDASTGRATRHERYDDKPLAARLVNSIYPLHMGTYWGLPGR
;
A
#
# COMPACT_ATOMS: atom_id res chain seq x y z
N MET A 1 2.80 -37.77 -19.02
CA MET A 1 2.50 -36.35 -18.69
C MET A 1 1.17 -36.13 -17.96
N GLY A 2 0.17 -37.02 -18.03
CA GLY A 2 -1.14 -36.84 -17.34
C GLY A 2 -1.07 -36.93 -15.82
N LEU A 3 -0.46 -37.99 -15.27
CA LEU A 3 -0.42 -38.26 -13.83
C LEU A 3 0.13 -37.12 -12.97
N LEU A 4 1.18 -36.43 -13.43
CA LEU A 4 1.77 -35.29 -12.71
C LEU A 4 0.84 -34.07 -12.69
N ARG A 5 0.14 -33.79 -13.80
CA ARG A 5 -0.80 -32.67 -13.87
C ARG A 5 -2.04 -32.94 -13.03
N ASP A 6 -2.50 -34.19 -13.01
CA ASP A 6 -3.65 -34.61 -12.21
C ASP A 6 -3.34 -34.54 -10.71
N ALA A 7 -2.17 -35.05 -10.30
CA ALA A 7 -1.68 -34.92 -8.93
C ALA A 7 -1.53 -33.45 -8.52
N TRP A 8 -0.94 -32.62 -9.38
CA TRP A 8 -0.81 -31.19 -9.12
C TRP A 8 -2.16 -30.46 -9.03
N SER A 9 -3.14 -30.87 -9.85
CA SER A 9 -4.50 -30.34 -9.77
C SER A 9 -5.19 -30.70 -8.45
N GLN A 10 -4.96 -31.89 -7.93
CA GLN A 10 -5.49 -32.31 -6.62
C GLN A 10 -4.85 -31.51 -5.49
N ILE A 11 -3.53 -31.32 -5.54
CA ILE A 11 -2.77 -30.52 -4.56
C ILE A 11 -3.26 -29.06 -4.57
N HIS A 12 -3.36 -28.43 -5.74
CA HIS A 12 -3.85 -27.06 -5.88
C HIS A 12 -5.25 -26.90 -5.28
N TRP A 13 -6.15 -27.82 -5.61
CA TRP A 13 -7.53 -27.80 -5.11
C TRP A 13 -7.59 -27.98 -3.59
N PHE A 14 -6.84 -28.95 -3.05
CA PHE A 14 -6.81 -29.24 -1.61
C PHE A 14 -6.23 -28.07 -0.80
N ILE A 15 -5.09 -27.52 -1.25
CA ILE A 15 -4.46 -26.36 -0.63
C ILE A 15 -5.39 -25.15 -0.72
N GLY A 16 -5.99 -24.89 -1.89
CA GLY A 16 -6.87 -23.75 -2.10
C GLY A 16 -8.09 -23.76 -1.18
N ILE A 17 -8.76 -24.91 -1.03
CA ILE A 17 -9.91 -25.03 -0.11
C ILE A 17 -9.47 -24.92 1.34
N THR A 18 -8.40 -25.61 1.73
CA THR A 18 -7.93 -25.60 3.13
C THR A 18 -7.50 -24.20 3.54
N ALA A 19 -6.68 -23.52 2.72
CA ALA A 19 -6.24 -22.15 2.97
C ALA A 19 -7.40 -21.16 2.99
N GLY A 20 -8.36 -21.29 2.06
CA GLY A 20 -9.56 -20.45 2.04
C GLY A 20 -10.43 -20.63 3.29
N SER A 21 -10.59 -21.87 3.75
CA SER A 21 -11.37 -22.18 4.97
C SER A 21 -10.69 -21.64 6.23
N VAL A 22 -9.37 -21.81 6.34
CA VAL A 22 -8.57 -21.30 7.48
C VAL A 22 -8.62 -19.78 7.52
N LEU A 23 -8.50 -19.09 6.38
CA LEU A 23 -8.58 -17.63 6.32
C LEU A 23 -9.96 -17.09 6.76
N VAL A 24 -11.06 -17.77 6.39
CA VAL A 24 -12.41 -17.41 6.86
C VAL A 24 -12.53 -17.56 8.37
N VAL A 25 -12.01 -18.65 8.94
CA VAL A 25 -12.06 -18.90 10.40
C VAL A 25 -11.18 -17.91 11.17
N VAL A 26 -9.96 -17.65 10.70
CA VAL A 26 -9.04 -16.68 11.29
C VAL A 26 -9.59 -15.26 11.20
N GLY A 27 -10.32 -14.94 10.12
CA GLY A 27 -10.98 -13.64 9.96
C GLY A 27 -12.15 -13.38 10.92
N LEU A 28 -12.78 -14.44 11.44
CA LEU A 28 -13.92 -14.34 12.36
C LEU A 28 -13.50 -14.29 13.85
N SER A 29 -12.34 -14.84 14.20
CA SER A 29 -11.93 -15.03 15.61
C SER A 29 -11.23 -13.83 16.25
N GLY A 30 -11.22 -12.68 15.58
CA GLY A 30 -10.14 -11.73 15.76
C GLY A 30 -10.38 -10.48 16.62
N ALA A 31 -11.58 -10.29 17.15
CA ALA A 31 -11.97 -9.03 17.76
C ALA A 31 -11.66 -8.98 19.26
N VAL A 32 -10.38 -8.94 19.66
CA VAL A 32 -10.06 -8.43 21.01
C VAL A 32 -8.68 -7.76 21.02
N LEU A 33 -8.62 -6.56 21.59
CA LEU A 33 -7.42 -5.80 21.97
C LEU A 33 -6.69 -5.06 20.85
N SER A 34 -7.20 -3.89 20.46
CA SER A 34 -6.30 -2.79 20.09
C SER A 34 -6.64 -1.56 20.94
N PHE A 35 -5.63 -1.03 21.61
CA PHE A 35 -5.70 0.28 22.25
C PHE A 35 -4.42 1.01 21.87
N ARG A 36 -4.51 2.07 21.06
CA ARG A 36 -3.47 3.11 20.95
C ARG A 36 -4.07 4.44 20.50
N GLY A 37 -3.66 5.52 21.18
CA GLY A 37 -3.68 6.91 20.73
C GLY A 37 -5.04 7.55 20.44
N GLU A 38 -5.44 8.52 21.25
CA GLU A 38 -6.65 9.33 20.99
C GLU A 38 -6.42 10.26 19.80
N THR A 39 -7.02 9.95 18.65
CA THR A 39 -7.06 10.87 17.49
C THR A 39 -8.29 11.77 17.61
N ARG A 40 -8.08 13.09 17.61
CA ARG A 40 -9.17 14.09 17.63
C ARG A 40 -9.14 14.91 16.36
N GLU A 41 -10.27 14.95 15.67
CA GLU A 41 -10.48 15.84 14.53
C GLU A 41 -11.01 17.18 15.04
N ALA A 42 -10.55 18.28 14.45
CA ALA A 42 -11.05 19.61 14.74
C ALA A 42 -11.71 20.20 13.49
N ASP A 43 -12.77 20.96 13.69
CA ASP A 43 -13.40 21.70 12.61
C ASP A 43 -12.45 22.79 12.09
N PRO A 44 -12.20 22.85 10.76
CA PRO A 44 -11.19 23.76 10.21
C PRO A 44 -11.58 25.23 10.27
N TYR A 45 -12.87 25.56 10.48
CA TYR A 45 -13.35 26.95 10.53
C TYR A 45 -13.56 27.43 11.96
N THR A 46 -14.00 26.54 12.84
CA THR A 46 -14.37 26.89 14.23
C THR A 46 -13.37 26.40 15.27
N GLY A 47 -12.48 25.45 14.93
CA GLY A 47 -11.56 24.81 15.87
C GLY A 47 -12.22 23.85 16.86
N ALA A 48 -13.55 23.65 16.76
CA ALA A 48 -14.28 22.76 17.63
C ALA A 48 -13.91 21.29 17.38
N LEU A 49 -13.69 20.52 18.45
CA LEU A 49 -13.43 19.09 18.33
C LEU A 49 -14.66 18.35 17.80
N ARG A 50 -14.45 17.52 16.79
CA ARG A 50 -15.48 16.66 16.22
C ARG A 50 -15.62 15.39 17.06
N PRO A 51 -16.84 14.82 17.12
CA PRO A 51 -17.06 13.53 17.75
C PRO A 51 -16.22 12.45 17.05
N HIS A 52 -15.91 11.37 17.78
CA HIS A 52 -15.11 10.29 17.25
C HIS A 52 -15.75 9.68 15.98
N PRO A 53 -14.96 9.36 14.95
CA PRO A 53 -15.47 8.72 13.74
C PRO A 53 -16.18 7.40 14.08
N ARG A 54 -17.34 7.15 13.47
CA ARG A 54 -18.04 5.87 13.65
C ARG A 54 -17.33 4.78 12.83
N GLY A 55 -17.02 3.65 13.46
CA GLY A 55 -16.45 2.47 12.79
C GLY A 55 -14.92 2.37 12.81
N GLU A 56 -14.23 3.27 13.50
CA GLU A 56 -12.76 3.25 13.67
C GLU A 56 -12.27 1.88 14.18
N ASP A 57 -12.88 1.36 15.24
CA ASP A 57 -12.54 0.05 15.82
C ASP A 57 -12.66 -1.11 14.81
N PHE A 58 -13.67 -1.06 13.93
CA PHE A 58 -13.87 -2.10 12.91
C PHE A 58 -12.77 -2.06 11.84
N PHE A 59 -12.44 -0.87 11.33
CA PHE A 59 -11.39 -0.73 10.32
C PHE A 59 -10.01 -1.03 10.91
N GLU A 60 -9.76 -0.64 12.16
CA GLU A 60 -8.54 -1.00 12.87
C GLU A 60 -8.42 -2.53 13.05
N PHE A 61 -9.53 -3.18 13.43
CA PHE A 61 -9.58 -4.65 13.52
C PHE A 61 -9.22 -5.31 12.18
N VAL A 62 -9.87 -4.89 11.10
CA VAL A 62 -9.61 -5.42 9.74
C VAL A 62 -8.17 -5.17 9.32
N GLU A 63 -7.62 -3.98 9.60
CA GLU A 63 -6.22 -3.67 9.30
C GLU A 63 -5.26 -4.59 10.07
N ARG A 64 -5.49 -4.79 11.36
CA ARG A 64 -4.62 -5.66 12.19
C ARG A 64 -4.70 -7.12 11.77
N LEU A 65 -5.89 -7.59 11.40
CA LEU A 65 -6.09 -8.92 10.81
C LEU A 65 -5.34 -9.04 9.49
N HIS A 66 -5.48 -8.08 8.57
CA HIS A 66 -4.85 -8.13 7.25
C HIS A 66 -3.32 -8.03 7.31
N ARG A 67 -2.78 -7.20 8.22
CA ARG A 67 -1.33 -6.93 8.27
C ARG A 67 -0.56 -7.94 9.11
N TRP A 68 -1.18 -8.47 10.16
CA TRP A 68 -0.49 -9.26 11.19
C TRP A 68 -1.26 -10.49 11.66
N LEU A 69 -2.45 -10.78 11.11
CA LEU A 69 -3.37 -11.81 11.63
C LEU A 69 -3.63 -11.63 13.13
N LEU A 70 -3.61 -10.37 13.60
CA LEU A 70 -3.80 -9.96 14.99
C LEU A 70 -2.71 -10.41 15.96
N LEU A 71 -1.64 -11.01 15.44
CA LEU A 71 -0.44 -11.32 16.20
C LEU A 71 0.37 -10.05 16.49
N SER A 72 1.44 -10.21 17.25
CA SER A 72 2.47 -9.17 17.41
C SER A 72 3.01 -8.77 16.02
N ARG A 73 3.50 -7.54 15.88
CA ARG A 73 4.09 -7.09 14.61
C ARG A 73 5.29 -7.93 14.17
N GLU A 74 6.05 -8.44 15.13
CA GLU A 74 7.28 -9.20 14.90
C GLU A 74 6.96 -10.60 14.34
N ASP A 75 5.90 -11.24 14.84
CA ASP A 75 5.49 -12.58 14.40
C ASP A 75 4.50 -12.53 13.23
N GLY A 76 3.51 -11.62 13.30
CA GLY A 76 2.41 -11.54 12.34
C GLY A 76 2.86 -11.12 10.94
N LYS A 77 3.90 -10.27 10.85
CA LYS A 77 4.43 -9.79 9.57
C LYS A 77 5.01 -10.94 8.72
N PRO A 78 5.98 -11.76 9.19
CA PRO A 78 6.50 -12.86 8.40
C PRO A 78 5.46 -13.94 8.13
N VAL A 79 4.51 -14.20 9.05
CA VAL A 79 3.41 -15.15 8.82
C VAL A 79 2.52 -14.68 7.67
N THR A 80 2.05 -13.43 7.71
CA THR A 80 1.22 -12.84 6.64
C THR A 80 1.98 -12.80 5.31
N GLY A 81 3.27 -12.46 5.34
CA GLY A 81 4.15 -12.50 4.17
C GLY A 81 4.26 -13.90 3.56
N THR A 82 4.34 -14.94 4.40
CA THR A 82 4.38 -16.34 3.96
C THR A 82 3.06 -16.78 3.34
N LEU A 83 1.92 -16.36 3.91
CA LEU A 83 0.60 -16.59 3.30
C LEU A 83 0.48 -15.88 1.95
N ALA A 84 0.98 -14.65 1.82
CA ALA A 84 1.02 -13.93 0.54
C ALA A 84 1.88 -14.66 -0.49
N ALA A 85 3.05 -15.19 -0.09
CA ALA A 85 3.89 -16.01 -0.96
C ALA A 85 3.18 -17.32 -1.38
N GLY A 86 2.50 -17.98 -0.44
CA GLY A 86 1.68 -19.16 -0.71
C GLY A 86 0.54 -18.86 -1.69
N LEU A 87 -0.15 -17.74 -1.53
CA LEU A 87 -1.17 -17.26 -2.47
C LEU A 87 -0.58 -16.99 -3.86
N LEU A 88 0.61 -16.40 -3.94
CA LEU A 88 1.29 -16.16 -5.22
C LEU A 88 1.63 -17.48 -5.92
N VAL A 89 2.15 -18.48 -5.19
CA VAL A 89 2.42 -19.81 -5.74
C VAL A 89 1.10 -20.49 -6.17
N LEU A 90 0.04 -20.36 -5.38
CA LEU A 90 -1.28 -20.90 -5.72
C LEU A 90 -1.82 -20.25 -7.01
N ALA A 91 -1.72 -18.94 -7.14
CA ALA A 91 -2.12 -18.20 -8.35
C ALA A 91 -1.33 -18.65 -9.58
N LEU A 92 0.01 -18.74 -9.48
CA LEU A 92 0.88 -19.21 -10.56
C LEU A 92 0.58 -20.67 -10.95
N SER A 93 0.33 -21.52 -9.96
CA SER A 93 -0.05 -22.92 -10.20
C SER A 93 -1.41 -23.03 -10.90
N GLY A 94 -2.38 -22.18 -10.55
CA GLY A 94 -3.67 -22.09 -11.22
C GLY A 94 -3.52 -21.64 -12.68
N LEU A 95 -2.67 -20.65 -12.94
CA LEU A 95 -2.34 -20.22 -14.31
C LEU A 95 -1.72 -21.36 -15.14
N TYR A 96 -0.75 -22.08 -14.58
CA TYR A 96 -0.12 -23.23 -15.23
C TYR A 96 -1.15 -24.34 -15.53
N LEU A 97 -1.96 -24.71 -14.55
CA LEU A 97 -2.98 -25.76 -14.71
C LEU A 97 -4.06 -25.38 -15.72
N ARG A 98 -4.42 -24.11 -15.79
CA ARG A 98 -5.47 -23.61 -16.67
C ARG A 98 -4.99 -23.29 -18.08
N TRP A 99 -3.68 -23.23 -18.31
CA TRP A 99 -3.10 -22.75 -19.56
C TRP A 99 -3.75 -23.44 -20.78
N PRO A 100 -4.55 -22.71 -21.59
CA PRO A 100 -5.31 -23.31 -22.68
C PRO A 100 -4.41 -23.54 -23.90
N ARG A 101 -4.78 -24.51 -24.74
CA ARG A 101 -4.06 -24.78 -25.99
C ARG A 101 -4.09 -23.62 -26.99
N ARG A 102 -5.10 -22.74 -26.90
CA ARG A 102 -5.26 -21.55 -27.74
C ARG A 102 -5.29 -20.28 -26.86
N PRO A 103 -4.12 -19.82 -26.36
CA PRO A 103 -4.04 -18.72 -25.39
C PRO A 103 -4.53 -17.39 -25.94
N LEU A 104 -4.53 -17.18 -27.26
CA LEU A 104 -5.02 -15.96 -27.88
C LEU A 104 -6.56 -15.89 -27.97
N SER A 105 -7.28 -16.97 -27.70
CA SER A 105 -8.74 -16.97 -27.80
C SER A 105 -9.39 -16.62 -26.46
N TRP A 106 -10.01 -15.45 -26.36
CA TRP A 106 -10.69 -15.01 -25.12
C TRP A 106 -11.76 -16.01 -24.65
N ARG A 107 -12.43 -16.71 -25.58
CA ARG A 107 -13.43 -17.75 -25.26
C ARG A 107 -12.82 -18.96 -24.56
N ALA A 108 -11.56 -19.32 -24.83
CA ALA A 108 -10.89 -20.38 -24.10
C ALA A 108 -10.65 -19.99 -22.63
N TRP A 109 -10.61 -18.69 -22.33
CA TRP A 109 -10.40 -18.18 -20.99
C TRP A 109 -11.68 -17.80 -20.25
N LEU A 110 -12.75 -17.38 -20.92
CA LEU A 110 -13.88 -16.72 -20.24
C LEU A 110 -15.25 -17.36 -20.52
N ARG A 111 -15.30 -18.54 -21.15
CA ARG A 111 -16.57 -19.22 -21.42
C ARG A 111 -17.14 -19.86 -20.15
N LEU A 112 -18.23 -19.28 -19.66
CA LEU A 112 -19.13 -19.91 -18.70
C LEU A 112 -20.12 -20.82 -19.42
N ASP A 113 -20.27 -22.05 -18.93
CA ASP A 113 -21.20 -23.03 -19.45
C ASP A 113 -22.25 -23.38 -18.40
N PHE A 114 -23.42 -22.74 -18.53
CA PHE A 114 -24.58 -22.96 -17.67
C PHE A 114 -25.31 -24.28 -17.95
N GLY A 115 -24.92 -25.01 -19.00
CA GLY A 115 -25.45 -26.35 -19.27
C GLY A 115 -24.83 -27.42 -18.34
N LEU A 116 -23.68 -27.12 -17.73
CA LEU A 116 -23.05 -28.00 -16.73
C LEU A 116 -23.84 -27.99 -15.42
N LYS A 117 -23.82 -29.13 -14.70
CA LYS A 117 -24.48 -29.26 -13.39
C LYS A 117 -23.52 -29.75 -12.31
N GLY A 118 -23.79 -29.37 -11.07
CA GLY A 118 -23.06 -29.82 -9.88
C GLY A 118 -21.56 -29.48 -9.92
N ARG A 119 -20.71 -30.49 -9.69
CA ARG A 119 -19.24 -30.33 -9.63
C ARG A 119 -18.65 -29.73 -10.91
N ALA A 120 -19.11 -30.15 -12.08
CA ALA A 120 -18.59 -29.67 -13.35
C ALA A 120 -18.83 -28.16 -13.54
N PHE A 121 -20.01 -27.68 -13.12
CA PHE A 121 -20.33 -26.25 -13.13
C PHE A 121 -19.44 -25.45 -12.18
N LEU A 122 -19.29 -25.91 -10.92
CA LEU A 122 -18.42 -25.23 -9.95
C LEU A 122 -16.97 -25.14 -10.41
N TRP A 123 -16.47 -26.18 -11.09
CA TRP A 123 -15.14 -26.18 -11.69
C TRP A 123 -15.03 -25.16 -12.84
N ASN A 124 -16.03 -25.10 -13.73
CA ASN A 124 -16.06 -24.12 -14.81
C ASN A 124 -16.15 -22.68 -14.26
N LEU A 125 -16.99 -22.46 -13.24
CA LEU A 125 -17.12 -21.18 -12.55
C LEU A 125 -15.81 -20.77 -11.88
N HIS A 126 -15.19 -21.64 -11.07
CA HIS A 126 -13.90 -21.38 -10.45
C HIS A 126 -12.81 -21.07 -11.49
N ALA A 127 -12.79 -21.81 -12.61
CA ALA A 127 -11.84 -21.56 -13.67
C ALA A 127 -12.02 -20.17 -14.28
N VAL A 128 -13.25 -19.74 -14.59
CA VAL A 128 -13.50 -18.42 -15.19
C VAL A 128 -13.27 -17.30 -14.17
N VAL A 129 -13.89 -17.37 -13.00
CA VAL A 129 -13.74 -16.36 -11.94
C VAL A 129 -12.28 -16.27 -11.49
N GLY A 130 -11.63 -17.40 -11.30
CA GLY A 130 -10.21 -17.47 -10.96
C GLY A 130 -9.32 -16.83 -12.02
N THR A 131 -9.69 -16.87 -13.30
CA THR A 131 -8.92 -16.19 -14.37
C THR A 131 -9.08 -14.68 -14.35
N ILE A 132 -10.30 -14.21 -14.07
CA ILE A 132 -10.57 -12.77 -13.94
C ILE A 132 -9.84 -12.24 -12.70
N ALA A 133 -9.89 -12.97 -11.59
CA ALA A 133 -9.24 -12.60 -10.33
C ALA A 133 -7.71 -12.80 -10.35
N LEU A 134 -7.18 -13.69 -11.21
CA LEU A 134 -5.77 -14.03 -11.28
C LEU A 134 -4.83 -12.82 -11.36
N PRO A 135 -4.98 -11.88 -12.31
CA PRO A 135 -4.08 -10.72 -12.38
C PRO A 135 -4.14 -9.87 -11.10
N LEU A 136 -5.32 -9.71 -10.51
CA LEU A 136 -5.50 -8.95 -9.27
C LEU A 136 -4.82 -9.65 -8.09
N TYR A 137 -5.00 -10.97 -7.94
CA TYR A 137 -4.32 -11.75 -6.91
C TYR A 137 -2.81 -11.80 -7.11
N MET A 138 -2.31 -11.87 -8.35
CA MET A 138 -0.87 -11.83 -8.62
C MET A 138 -0.25 -10.50 -8.16
N VAL A 139 -0.87 -9.37 -8.49
CA VAL A 139 -0.40 -8.04 -8.06
C VAL A 139 -0.50 -7.89 -6.55
N SER A 140 -1.66 -8.21 -5.96
CA SER A 140 -1.89 -8.13 -4.51
C SER A 140 -0.95 -9.04 -3.71
N ALA A 141 -0.74 -10.29 -4.13
CA ALA A 141 0.15 -11.23 -3.46
C ALA A 141 1.63 -10.84 -3.61
N ALA A 142 2.08 -10.43 -4.80
CA ALA A 142 3.46 -9.97 -5.00
C ALA A 142 3.78 -8.73 -4.14
N THR A 143 2.86 -7.77 -4.07
CA THR A 143 3.02 -6.61 -3.20
C THR A 143 2.91 -6.97 -1.71
N GLY A 144 2.09 -7.96 -1.34
CA GLY A 144 2.04 -8.52 0.01
C GLY A 144 3.37 -9.17 0.44
N VAL A 145 4.03 -9.91 -0.44
CA VAL A 145 5.39 -10.46 -0.22
C VAL A 145 6.41 -9.35 -0.02
N TYR A 146 6.34 -8.28 -0.82
CA TYR A 146 7.19 -7.10 -0.65
C TYR A 146 7.03 -6.47 0.75
N TRP A 147 5.80 -6.35 1.28
CA TRP A 147 5.58 -5.80 2.62
C TRP A 147 5.90 -6.78 3.77
N GLY A 148 5.74 -8.08 3.53
CA GLY A 148 5.95 -9.13 4.52
C GLY A 148 7.42 -9.41 4.83
N PHE A 149 8.32 -9.25 3.86
CA PHE A 149 9.75 -9.59 4.02
C PHE A 149 10.68 -8.39 3.84
N ASP A 150 11.36 -7.99 4.92
CA ASP A 150 12.30 -6.85 4.88
C ASP A 150 13.47 -7.07 3.92
N ALA A 151 13.92 -8.32 3.76
CA ALA A 151 14.97 -8.66 2.80
C ALA A 151 14.55 -8.35 1.36
N VAL A 152 13.33 -8.77 0.98
CA VAL A 152 12.75 -8.50 -0.34
C VAL A 152 12.61 -7.00 -0.55
N ARG A 153 12.00 -6.30 0.42
CA ARG A 153 11.84 -4.86 0.37
C ARG A 153 13.16 -4.11 0.23
N THR A 154 14.15 -4.43 1.06
CA THR A 154 15.45 -3.76 1.06
C THR A 154 16.18 -3.94 -0.28
N TRP A 155 16.07 -5.14 -0.85
CA TRP A 155 16.62 -5.43 -2.18
C TRP A 155 15.91 -4.62 -3.28
N VAL A 156 14.57 -4.61 -3.30
CA VAL A 156 13.77 -3.83 -4.26
C VAL A 156 14.04 -2.33 -4.13
N ASP A 157 13.96 -1.78 -2.92
CA ASP A 157 14.17 -0.36 -2.64
C ASP A 157 15.62 0.06 -2.95
N GLY A 158 16.59 -0.84 -2.72
CA GLY A 158 17.99 -0.64 -3.07
C GLY A 158 18.23 -0.61 -4.58
N ALA A 159 17.66 -1.57 -5.31
CA ALA A 159 17.72 -1.61 -6.78
C ALA A 159 17.04 -0.39 -7.43
N ALA A 160 15.98 0.12 -6.81
CA ALA A 160 15.26 1.31 -7.26
C ALA A 160 15.94 2.64 -6.86
N GLY A 161 16.99 2.60 -6.03
CA GLY A 161 17.69 3.79 -5.54
C GLY A 161 16.97 4.55 -4.41
N GLU A 162 15.83 4.05 -3.91
CA GLU A 162 15.05 4.69 -2.83
C GLU A 162 15.74 4.59 -1.47
N GLY A 163 16.52 3.53 -1.23
CA GLY A 163 17.24 3.32 0.04
C GLY A 163 18.23 4.44 0.40
N ARG A 164 18.71 5.21 -0.59
CA ARG A 164 19.64 6.34 -0.38
C ARG A 164 18.92 7.58 0.14
N GLY A 165 17.74 7.90 -0.38
CA GLY A 165 16.96 9.08 0.02
C GLY A 165 16.41 9.00 1.44
N ALA A 166 15.90 7.83 1.84
CA ALA A 166 15.40 7.61 3.21
C ALA A 166 16.51 7.62 4.28
N ARG A 167 17.73 7.19 3.91
CA ARG A 167 18.90 7.21 4.81
C ARG A 167 19.43 8.64 5.00
N MET A 168 19.49 9.42 3.92
CA MET A 168 19.90 10.83 3.97
C MET A 168 18.92 11.64 4.84
N GLN A 169 17.61 11.48 4.62
CA GLN A 169 16.57 12.13 5.43
C GLN A 169 16.63 11.79 6.94
N ARG A 170 17.00 10.56 7.32
CA ARG A 170 17.18 10.18 8.74
C ARG A 170 18.44 10.79 9.36
N MET A 171 19.50 10.98 8.57
CA MET A 171 20.72 11.63 9.04
C MET A 171 20.48 13.13 9.23
N ASP A 172 19.79 13.78 8.28
CA ASP A 172 19.44 15.20 8.35
C ASP A 172 18.53 15.49 9.55
N GLY A 173 17.52 14.65 9.80
CA GLY A 173 16.63 14.79 10.96
C GLY A 173 17.31 14.56 12.32
N ARG A 174 18.36 13.73 12.38
CA ARG A 174 19.16 13.54 13.62
C ARG A 174 20.14 14.69 13.85
N ALA A 175 20.74 15.22 12.78
CA ALA A 175 21.61 16.39 12.86
C ALA A 175 20.84 17.64 13.30
N ALA A 176 19.64 17.85 12.76
CA ALA A 176 18.74 18.94 13.17
C ALA A 176 18.25 18.81 14.63
N ALA A 177 18.05 17.58 15.13
CA ALA A 177 17.64 17.35 16.51
C ALA A 177 18.75 17.62 17.55
N ALA A 178 20.01 17.56 17.12
CA ALA A 178 21.20 17.76 17.96
C ALA A 178 21.66 19.23 18.04
N ALA A 179 21.21 20.08 17.12
CA ALA A 179 21.61 21.48 17.02
C ALA A 179 20.44 22.42 17.37
N GLY A 180 20.38 22.91 18.60
CA GLY A 180 19.86 24.27 18.84
C GLY A 180 18.77 24.47 19.90
N THR A 181 18.98 25.59 20.59
CA THR A 181 18.19 26.30 21.61
C THR A 181 16.77 26.68 21.10
N PRO A 182 15.75 26.83 21.97
CA PRO A 182 14.42 27.27 21.57
C PRO A 182 14.47 28.71 21.06
N VAL A 183 14.14 28.93 19.79
CA VAL A 183 13.96 30.26 19.19
C VAL A 183 12.56 30.34 18.60
N ALA A 184 12.03 31.57 18.49
CA ALA A 184 10.68 31.94 18.05
C ALA A 184 10.11 31.04 16.96
N GLY A 185 8.83 30.66 17.14
CA GLY A 185 8.13 29.73 16.26
C GLY A 185 8.15 30.18 14.78
N PRO A 186 8.05 29.22 13.84
CA PRO A 186 8.07 29.52 12.40
C PRO A 186 6.99 30.54 12.03
N ASP A 187 7.31 31.48 11.12
CA ASP A 187 6.30 32.38 10.54
C ASP A 187 5.47 31.58 9.52
N LEU A 188 4.45 30.89 10.04
CA LEU A 188 3.59 30.03 9.24
C LEU A 188 2.89 30.77 8.10
N ARG A 189 2.67 32.09 8.22
CA ARG A 189 2.07 32.88 7.13
C ARG A 189 3.03 33.00 5.96
N ARG A 190 4.30 33.30 6.22
CA ARG A 190 5.35 33.37 5.19
C ARG A 190 5.64 32.01 4.56
N VAL A 191 5.72 30.97 5.39
CA VAL A 191 5.89 29.59 4.91
C VAL A 191 4.72 29.18 4.01
N TRP A 192 3.50 29.52 4.42
CA TRP A 192 2.31 29.24 3.62
C TRP A 192 2.29 30.00 2.30
N SER A 193 2.61 31.30 2.29
CA SER A 193 2.69 32.07 1.04
C SER A 193 3.76 31.51 0.11
N GLY A 194 4.96 31.21 0.64
CA GLY A 194 6.03 30.62 -0.16
C GLY A 194 5.70 29.24 -0.71
N PHE A 195 4.96 28.41 0.05
CA PHE A 195 4.42 27.14 -0.45
C PHE A 195 3.44 27.34 -1.60
N VAL A 196 2.48 28.26 -1.44
CA VAL A 196 1.48 28.55 -2.48
C VAL A 196 2.14 29.08 -3.75
N ASP A 197 3.11 29.99 -3.61
CA ASP A 197 3.87 30.56 -4.73
C ASP A 197 4.70 29.49 -5.44
N ALA A 198 5.43 28.65 -4.71
CA ALA A 198 6.29 27.62 -5.28
C ALA A 198 5.50 26.47 -5.95
N THR A 199 4.26 26.25 -5.53
CA THR A 199 3.38 25.22 -6.10
C THR A 199 2.38 25.77 -7.12
N ALA A 200 2.30 27.09 -7.29
CA ALA A 200 1.30 27.77 -8.13
C ALA A 200 -0.15 27.33 -7.84
N GLY A 201 -0.45 26.90 -6.61
CA GLY A 201 -1.77 26.37 -6.23
C GLY A 201 -2.13 24.98 -6.80
N ASP A 202 -1.18 24.28 -7.43
CA ASP A 202 -1.37 22.92 -7.95
C ASP A 202 -1.14 21.86 -6.86
N TRP A 203 -2.11 21.79 -5.94
CA TRP A 203 -2.14 20.77 -4.90
C TRP A 203 -3.57 20.48 -4.44
N THR A 204 -3.79 19.27 -3.93
CA THR A 204 -5.05 18.82 -3.31
C THR A 204 -4.88 18.57 -1.83
N GLN A 205 -3.70 18.10 -1.42
CA GLN A 205 -3.37 17.81 -0.03
C GLN A 205 -1.94 18.25 0.26
N VAL A 206 -1.73 18.85 1.42
CA VAL A 206 -0.41 19.19 1.94
C VAL A 206 -0.31 18.77 3.40
N THR A 207 0.84 18.23 3.77
CA THR A 207 1.22 17.93 5.15
C THR A 207 2.48 18.70 5.45
N LEU A 208 2.39 19.63 6.39
CA LEU A 208 3.52 20.43 6.84
C LEU A 208 4.15 19.75 8.06
N ARG A 209 5.44 19.47 7.98
CA ARG A 209 6.24 19.02 9.12
C ARG A 209 7.06 20.19 9.61
N LEU A 210 6.66 20.72 10.77
CA LEU A 210 7.35 21.83 11.41
C LEU A 210 8.66 21.35 12.09
N PRO A 211 9.72 22.17 12.09
CA PRO A 211 10.94 21.85 12.81
C PRO A 211 10.66 21.76 14.31
N ALA A 212 11.19 20.72 14.95
CA ALA A 212 11.01 20.51 16.39
C ALA A 212 11.85 21.48 17.24
N ARG A 213 12.96 22.00 16.69
CA ARG A 213 13.90 22.92 17.36
C ARG A 213 14.60 23.82 16.32
N GLY A 214 14.85 25.08 16.70
CA GLY A 214 15.62 26.08 15.94
C GLY A 214 14.94 26.64 14.67
N PRO A 215 15.55 27.67 14.04
CA PRO A 215 15.19 28.10 12.69
C PRO A 215 15.60 26.99 11.70
N GLY A 216 14.70 26.02 11.53
CA GLY A 216 14.89 24.88 10.63
C GLY A 216 14.15 25.05 9.31
N GLU A 217 14.18 24.02 8.47
CA GLU A 217 13.33 23.95 7.29
C GLU A 217 11.98 23.34 7.66
N VAL A 218 10.91 23.88 7.08
CA VAL A 218 9.59 23.25 7.05
C VAL A 218 9.54 22.32 5.84
N GLU A 219 9.30 21.03 6.07
CA GLU A 219 9.06 20.06 5.01
C GLU A 219 7.56 20.04 4.68
N ALA A 220 7.20 20.53 3.50
CA ALA A 220 5.88 20.43 2.93
C ALA A 220 5.80 19.22 1.98
N THR A 221 5.16 18.14 2.44
CA THR A 221 4.83 17.01 1.57
C THR A 221 3.46 17.24 0.97
N TYR A 222 3.36 17.29 -0.36
CA TYR A 222 2.10 17.63 -1.03
C TYR A 222 1.78 16.71 -2.22
N LEU A 223 0.50 16.62 -2.55
CA LEU A 223 -0.05 15.88 -3.69
C LEU A 223 -0.59 16.89 -4.72
N ARG A 224 -0.18 16.75 -5.98
CA ARG A 224 -0.69 17.58 -7.10
C ARG A 224 -2.14 17.24 -7.44
N ARG A 225 -2.84 18.14 -8.13
CA ARG A 225 -4.24 17.90 -8.54
C ARG A 225 -4.37 16.78 -9.57
N ASP A 226 -3.36 16.62 -10.41
CA ASP A 226 -3.24 15.62 -11.48
C ASP A 226 -2.39 14.40 -11.08
N ALA A 227 -2.15 14.21 -9.78
CA ALA A 227 -1.27 13.14 -9.31
C ALA A 227 -1.78 11.75 -9.74
N ALA A 228 -0.88 10.92 -10.28
CA ALA A 228 -1.22 9.58 -10.76
C ALA A 228 -1.84 8.68 -9.67
N HIS A 229 -1.43 8.86 -8.40
CA HIS A 229 -1.94 8.12 -7.26
C HIS A 229 -1.57 8.80 -5.93
N GLU A 230 -2.17 8.41 -4.80
CA GLU A 230 -1.99 9.03 -3.47
C GLU A 230 -0.55 8.99 -2.90
N ARG A 231 0.29 8.10 -3.44
CA ARG A 231 1.73 8.00 -3.14
C ARG A 231 2.63 8.82 -4.07
N ALA A 232 2.09 9.50 -5.08
CA ALA A 232 2.85 10.36 -6.00
C ALA A 232 3.11 11.74 -5.36
N ARG A 233 3.67 11.71 -4.15
CA ARG A 233 3.87 12.89 -3.31
C ARG A 233 5.16 13.60 -3.70
N ASN A 234 5.09 14.92 -3.65
CA ASN A 234 6.21 15.84 -3.84
C ASN A 234 6.65 16.35 -2.47
N ARG A 235 7.91 16.78 -2.36
CA ARG A 235 8.45 17.39 -1.15
C ARG A 235 9.03 18.75 -1.48
N LEU A 236 8.62 19.76 -0.72
CA LEU A 236 9.14 21.10 -0.80
C LEU A 236 9.70 21.47 0.57
N TYR A 237 10.95 21.90 0.61
CA TYR A 237 11.61 22.38 1.82
C TYR A 237 11.62 23.91 1.77
N LEU A 238 11.15 24.52 2.84
CA LEU A 238 10.97 25.96 2.97
C LEU A 238 11.72 26.44 4.21
N ASP A 239 12.42 27.55 4.11
CA ASP A 239 13.02 28.19 5.28
C ASP A 239 11.92 28.67 6.25
N ALA A 240 12.01 28.28 7.53
CA ALA A 240 10.95 28.57 8.52
C ALA A 240 10.75 30.06 8.84
N SER A 241 11.73 30.92 8.53
CA SER A 241 11.71 32.34 8.87
C SER A 241 11.27 33.22 7.69
N THR A 242 11.75 32.88 6.49
CA THR A 242 11.52 33.65 5.26
C THR A 242 10.41 33.09 4.40
N GLY A 243 10.10 31.78 4.54
CA GLY A 243 9.17 31.05 3.68
C GLY A 243 9.73 30.76 2.28
N ARG A 244 11.02 31.04 2.02
CA ARG A 244 11.62 30.80 0.69
C ARG A 244 11.87 29.32 0.47
N ALA A 245 11.54 28.82 -0.72
CA ALA A 245 11.86 27.45 -1.12
C ALA A 245 13.38 27.26 -1.21
N THR A 246 13.89 26.28 -0.48
CA THR A 246 15.31 25.89 -0.46
C THR A 246 15.56 24.67 -1.35
N ARG A 247 14.61 23.73 -1.38
CA ARG A 247 14.70 22.51 -2.19
C ARG A 247 13.31 22.03 -2.61
N HIS A 248 13.18 21.61 -3.87
CA HIS A 248 11.95 21.03 -4.40
C HIS A 248 12.23 19.66 -5.04
N GLU A 249 11.74 18.60 -4.42
CA GLU A 249 11.82 17.23 -4.93
C GLU A 249 10.47 16.83 -5.51
N ARG A 250 10.36 16.76 -6.84
CA ARG A 250 9.12 16.35 -7.51
C ARG A 250 9.09 14.84 -7.73
N TYR A 251 7.88 14.28 -7.73
CA TYR A 251 7.67 12.87 -8.00
C TYR A 251 8.06 12.50 -9.45
N ASP A 252 7.78 13.39 -10.40
CA ASP A 252 8.02 13.14 -11.83
C ASP A 252 9.51 13.14 -12.19
N ASP A 253 10.34 13.83 -11.39
CA ASP A 253 11.80 13.87 -11.54
C ASP A 253 12.49 12.60 -11.02
N LYS A 254 11.75 11.71 -10.35
CA LYS A 254 12.31 10.45 -9.84
C LYS A 254 12.59 9.47 -10.97
N PRO A 255 13.65 8.65 -10.84
CA PRO A 255 13.88 7.53 -11.74
C PRO A 255 12.65 6.61 -11.82
N LEU A 256 12.43 6.01 -13.00
CA LEU A 256 11.29 5.12 -13.25
C LEU A 256 11.18 4.02 -12.18
N ALA A 257 12.30 3.42 -11.77
CA ALA A 257 12.32 2.38 -10.75
C ALA A 257 11.79 2.87 -9.39
N ALA A 258 12.16 4.08 -8.96
CA ALA A 258 11.63 4.68 -7.73
C ALA A 258 10.13 5.02 -7.86
N ARG A 259 9.69 5.47 -9.04
CA ARG A 259 8.25 5.71 -9.30
C ARG A 259 7.44 4.41 -9.22
N LEU A 260 7.98 3.30 -9.74
CA LEU A 260 7.38 1.98 -9.63
C LEU A 260 7.29 1.48 -8.19
N VAL A 261 8.34 1.68 -7.37
CA VAL A 261 8.29 1.33 -5.94
C VAL A 261 7.20 2.12 -5.20
N ASN A 262 7.07 3.42 -5.47
CA ASN A 262 5.98 4.23 -4.92
C ASN A 262 4.58 3.76 -5.37
N SER A 263 4.47 3.07 -6.51
CA SER A 263 3.23 2.51 -7.03
C SER A 263 2.81 1.19 -6.33
N ILE A 264 3.71 0.55 -5.58
CA ILE A 264 3.41 -0.73 -4.91
C ILE A 264 2.22 -0.62 -3.95
N TYR A 265 2.17 0.43 -3.13
CA TYR A 265 1.07 0.63 -2.19
C TYR A 265 -0.29 0.85 -2.87
N PRO A 266 -0.45 1.80 -3.82
CA PRO A 266 -1.73 1.99 -4.50
C PRO A 266 -2.14 0.80 -5.38
N LEU A 267 -1.18 0.02 -5.89
CA LEU A 267 -1.48 -1.25 -6.57
C LEU A 267 -1.99 -2.31 -5.60
N HIS A 268 -1.42 -2.41 -4.40
CA HIS A 268 -1.88 -3.34 -3.36
C HIS A 268 -3.29 -3.00 -2.87
N MET A 269 -3.57 -1.71 -2.67
CA MET A 269 -4.86 -1.22 -2.19
C MET A 269 -5.92 -1.08 -3.30
N GLY A 270 -5.55 -1.28 -4.57
CA GLY A 270 -6.42 -1.03 -5.73
C GLY A 270 -6.67 0.45 -6.03
N THR A 271 -6.16 1.38 -5.22
CA THR A 271 -6.38 2.83 -5.37
C THR A 271 -5.66 3.45 -6.57
N TYR A 272 -4.76 2.72 -7.24
CA TYR A 272 -4.02 3.22 -8.41
C TYR A 272 -4.93 3.71 -9.54
N TRP A 273 -6.07 3.05 -9.77
CA TRP A 273 -7.00 3.42 -10.84
C TRP A 273 -8.18 4.28 -10.35
N GLY A 274 -8.16 4.76 -9.11
CA GLY A 274 -9.27 5.50 -8.53
C GLY A 274 -10.47 4.60 -8.19
N LEU A 275 -11.69 5.07 -8.45
CA LEU A 275 -12.93 4.35 -8.08
C LEU A 275 -13.06 2.95 -8.69
N PRO A 276 -12.71 2.68 -9.96
CA PRO A 276 -12.81 1.34 -10.54
C PRO A 276 -11.91 0.29 -9.88
N GLY A 277 -10.87 0.72 -9.15
CA GLY A 277 -9.98 -0.19 -8.44
C GLY A 277 -10.30 -0.34 -6.94
N ARG A 278 -11.31 0.40 -6.43
CA ARG A 278 -11.75 0.38 -5.03
C ARG A 278 -12.92 -0.56 -4.79
#